data_AF-A0AAD4ECV7-F1
#
_entry.id   AF-A0AAD4ECV7-F1
#
_cell.length_a   1.000
_cell.length_b   1.000
_cell.length_c   1.000
_cell.angle_alpha   90.00
_cell.angle_beta   90.00
_cell.angle_gamma   90.00
#
_symmetry.space_group_name_H-M   'P 1'
#
loop_
_entity.id
_entity.type
_entity.pdbx_description
1 polymer ?
#
loop_
_entity_poly.entity_id
_entity_poly.type
_entity_poly.pdbx_seq_one_letter_code
_entity_poly.pdbx_strand_id
1 'polypeptide(L)'
;MRSAEQRNSIITSKRNARDKALGFASPYLVNDHDVYTKAMASEIVQRIAKEEWTSSRVLEAYIAQSAMAQAEANCLTEVLYEDARKRAKELDAEFATTKTLRGPFHGVPFSVKDNYQIEGYNTTTGLTAWANNPGKKDACLVAQLRAAGAIIFVKTNVPQTMFAFECSVKMYSIVVADLLVIISRDAMSPVHPVV
;
A
#
# COMPACT_ATOMS: atom_id res chain seq x y z
N MET A 1 -3.79 -21.27 23.04
CA MET A 1 -2.90 -21.01 21.88
C MET A 1 -3.48 -21.70 20.65
N ARG A 2 -3.49 -21.08 19.46
CA ARG A 2 -3.98 -21.73 18.23
C ARG A 2 -3.06 -22.89 17.81
N SER A 3 -3.62 -23.99 17.32
CA SER A 3 -2.83 -25.12 16.78
C SER A 3 -2.03 -24.71 15.54
N ALA A 4 -1.04 -25.52 15.15
CA ALA A 4 -0.27 -25.26 13.93
C ALA A 4 -1.14 -25.27 12.66
N GLU A 5 -2.08 -26.22 12.57
CA GLU A 5 -3.04 -26.31 11.46
C GLU A 5 -3.94 -25.08 11.38
N GLN A 6 -4.47 -24.61 12.52
CA GLN A 6 -5.29 -23.40 12.56
C GLN A 6 -4.52 -22.17 12.07
N ARG A 7 -3.24 -22.05 12.45
CA ARG A 7 -2.37 -20.97 11.97
C ARG A 7 -2.14 -21.07 10.46
N ASN A 8 -1.85 -22.26 9.94
CA ASN A 8 -1.62 -22.46 8.50
C ASN A 8 -2.88 -22.16 7.68
N SER A 9 -4.06 -22.59 8.15
CA SER A 9 -5.34 -22.28 7.51
C SER A 9 -5.58 -20.77 7.40
N ILE A 10 -5.31 -20.02 8.47
CA ILE A 10 -5.41 -18.55 8.47
C ILE A 10 -4.43 -17.93 7.47
N ILE A 11 -3.18 -18.39 7.46
CA ILE A 11 -2.14 -17.90 6.54
C ILE A 11 -2.57 -18.08 5.09
N THR A 12 -3.00 -19.30 4.72
CA THR A 12 -3.46 -19.60 3.36
C THR A 12 -4.68 -18.76 2.98
N SER A 13 -5.66 -18.64 3.87
CA SER A 13 -6.85 -17.81 3.62
C SER A 13 -6.48 -16.35 3.36
N LYS A 14 -5.57 -15.77 4.14
CA LYS A 14 -5.13 -14.38 3.97
C LYS A 14 -4.34 -14.16 2.70
N ARG A 15 -3.42 -15.07 2.35
CA ARG A 15 -2.68 -15.01 1.09
C ARG A 15 -3.62 -15.10 -0.10
N ASN A 16 -4.57 -16.02 -0.10
CA ASN A 16 -5.57 -16.14 -1.17
C ASN A 16 -6.42 -14.87 -1.32
N ALA A 17 -6.82 -14.24 -0.20
CA ALA A 17 -7.57 -12.98 -0.24
C ALA A 17 -6.75 -11.85 -0.85
N ARG A 18 -5.48 -11.73 -0.46
CA ARG A 18 -4.53 -10.76 -1.04
C ARG A 18 -4.31 -11.04 -2.53
N ASP A 19 -4.06 -12.28 -2.91
CA ASP A 19 -3.76 -12.65 -4.30
C ASP A 19 -4.99 -12.42 -5.21
N LYS A 20 -6.20 -12.66 -4.69
CA LYS A 20 -7.44 -12.26 -5.36
C LYS A 20 -7.53 -10.75 -5.54
N ALA A 21 -7.17 -9.97 -4.53
CA ALA A 21 -7.18 -8.51 -4.61
C ALA A 21 -6.13 -7.97 -5.60
N LEU A 22 -4.95 -8.61 -5.68
CA LEU A 22 -3.91 -8.32 -6.67
C LEU A 22 -4.37 -8.58 -8.10
N GLY A 23 -5.26 -9.56 -8.31
CA GLY A 23 -5.84 -9.86 -9.63
C GLY A 23 -6.62 -8.69 -10.26
N PHE A 24 -6.96 -7.65 -9.48
CA PHE A 24 -7.58 -6.42 -9.99
C PHE A 24 -6.57 -5.33 -10.39
N ALA A 25 -5.27 -5.59 -10.27
CA ALA A 25 -4.22 -4.69 -10.74
C ALA A 25 -4.06 -4.82 -12.26
N SER A 26 -3.94 -3.67 -12.92
CA SER A 26 -3.53 -3.62 -14.32
C SER A 26 -2.05 -4.00 -14.46
N PRO A 27 -1.62 -4.57 -15.60
CA PRO A 27 -0.19 -4.82 -15.85
C PRO A 27 0.59 -3.52 -15.84
N TYR A 28 1.86 -3.57 -15.41
CA TYR A 28 2.72 -2.40 -15.42
C TYR A 28 3.26 -2.14 -16.83
N LEU A 29 3.07 -0.91 -17.31
CA LEU A 29 3.55 -0.46 -18.60
C LEU A 29 4.64 0.58 -18.37
N VAL A 30 5.89 0.22 -18.66
CA VAL A 30 7.08 1.04 -18.33
C VAL A 30 6.94 2.48 -18.83
N ASN A 31 6.62 2.68 -20.10
CA ASN A 31 6.55 4.02 -20.68
C ASN A 31 5.37 4.86 -20.14
N ASP A 32 4.26 4.21 -19.79
CA ASP A 32 3.03 4.91 -19.37
C ASP A 32 3.01 5.18 -17.87
N HIS A 33 3.63 4.32 -17.08
CA HIS A 33 3.59 4.37 -15.62
C HIS A 33 4.81 5.04 -15.00
N ASP A 34 5.99 4.95 -15.64
CA ASP A 34 7.23 5.52 -15.11
C ASP A 34 7.14 7.03 -14.88
N VAL A 35 6.34 7.72 -15.69
CA VAL A 35 6.13 9.17 -15.53
C VAL A 35 5.56 9.52 -14.15
N TYR A 36 4.74 8.63 -13.55
CA TYR A 36 4.13 8.82 -12.24
C TYR A 36 4.97 8.22 -11.12
N THR A 37 5.52 7.02 -11.31
CA THR A 37 6.23 6.28 -10.27
C THR A 37 7.64 6.79 -10.03
N LYS A 38 8.23 7.50 -11.00
CA LYS A 38 9.55 8.16 -10.85
C LYS A 38 9.44 9.63 -10.44
N ALA A 39 8.24 10.19 -10.42
CA ALA A 39 8.01 11.57 -9.99
C ALA A 39 8.09 11.70 -8.46
N MET A 40 8.54 12.86 -8.00
CA MET A 40 8.47 13.18 -6.56
C MET A 40 7.02 13.43 -6.14
N ALA A 41 6.69 13.20 -4.87
CA ALA A 41 5.35 13.49 -4.35
C ALA A 41 4.93 14.96 -4.57
N SER A 42 5.85 15.90 -4.42
CA SER A 42 5.61 17.31 -4.72
C SER A 42 5.31 17.57 -6.19
N GLU A 43 5.98 16.86 -7.10
CA GLU A 43 5.72 16.94 -8.53
C GLU A 43 4.33 16.39 -8.87
N ILE A 44 3.95 15.23 -8.31
CA ILE A 44 2.61 14.66 -8.49
C ILE A 44 1.53 15.69 -8.16
N VAL A 45 1.63 16.32 -6.99
CA VAL A 45 0.66 17.33 -6.55
C VAL A 45 0.65 18.54 -7.48
N GLN A 46 1.83 19.02 -7.91
CA GLN A 46 1.93 20.14 -8.85
C GLN A 46 1.32 19.83 -10.22
N ARG A 47 1.54 18.62 -10.75
CA ARG A 47 0.99 18.17 -12.03
C ARG A 47 -0.52 18.00 -11.98
N ILE A 48 -1.05 17.51 -10.85
CA ILE A 48 -2.50 17.45 -10.60
C ILE A 48 -3.09 18.86 -10.52
N ALA A 49 -2.44 19.79 -9.82
CA ALA A 49 -2.87 21.19 -9.72
C ALA A 49 -2.95 21.89 -11.09
N LYS A 50 -2.09 21.49 -12.02
CA LYS A 50 -2.06 21.99 -13.41
C LYS A 50 -3.03 21.25 -14.35
N GLU A 51 -3.81 20.30 -13.83
CA GLU A 51 -4.73 19.45 -14.62
C GLU A 51 -4.01 18.58 -15.68
N GLU A 52 -2.70 18.41 -15.56
CA GLU A 52 -1.92 17.55 -16.45
C GLU A 52 -2.16 16.08 -16.10
N TRP A 53 -2.26 15.79 -14.80
CA TRP A 53 -2.50 14.46 -14.23
C TRP A 53 -3.77 14.43 -13.39
N THR A 54 -4.30 13.22 -13.17
CA THR A 54 -5.39 12.97 -12.23
C THR A 54 -4.96 11.98 -11.17
N SER A 55 -5.52 12.10 -9.97
CA SER A 55 -5.25 11.19 -8.84
C SER A 55 -5.51 9.73 -9.23
N SER A 56 -6.57 9.49 -10.02
CA SER A 56 -6.90 8.15 -10.53
C SER A 56 -5.81 7.58 -11.44
N ARG A 57 -5.25 8.37 -12.36
CA ARG A 57 -4.18 7.92 -13.26
C ARG A 57 -2.88 7.62 -12.50
N VAL A 58 -2.54 8.50 -11.54
CA VAL A 58 -1.39 8.27 -10.67
C VAL A 58 -1.59 6.98 -9.89
N LEU A 59 -2.74 6.79 -9.25
CA LEU A 59 -3.01 5.59 -8.45
C LEU A 59 -2.87 4.29 -9.27
N GLU A 60 -3.40 4.21 -10.48
CA GLU A 60 -3.31 2.97 -11.28
C GLU A 60 -1.86 2.57 -11.58
N ALA A 61 -0.97 3.54 -11.80
CA ALA A 61 0.46 3.26 -12.00
C ALA A 61 1.09 2.64 -10.74
N TYR A 62 0.76 3.16 -9.55
CA TYR A 62 1.23 2.62 -8.27
C TYR A 62 0.61 1.27 -7.93
N ILE A 63 -0.66 1.03 -8.29
CA ILE A 63 -1.32 -0.27 -8.17
C ILE A 63 -0.55 -1.31 -9.01
N ALA A 64 -0.28 -1.02 -10.28
CA ALA A 64 0.45 -1.92 -11.17
C ALA A 64 1.86 -2.22 -10.65
N GLN A 65 2.57 -1.19 -10.15
CA GLN A 65 3.91 -1.36 -9.59
C GLN A 65 3.90 -2.19 -8.29
N SER A 66 2.88 -2.00 -7.45
CA SER A 66 2.76 -2.79 -6.21
C SER A 66 2.51 -4.26 -6.47
N ALA A 67 1.79 -4.61 -7.55
CA ALA A 67 1.59 -5.99 -7.96
C ALA A 67 2.90 -6.64 -8.42
N MET A 68 3.74 -5.91 -9.17
CA MET A 68 5.09 -6.37 -9.53
C MET A 68 5.97 -6.58 -8.29
N ALA A 69 6.06 -5.57 -7.43
CA ALA A 69 6.87 -5.63 -6.21
C ALA A 69 6.42 -6.78 -5.29
N GLN A 70 5.11 -7.06 -5.26
CA GLN A 70 4.57 -8.18 -4.52
C GLN A 70 4.96 -9.54 -5.12
N ALA A 71 4.98 -9.67 -6.44
CA ALA A 71 5.41 -10.89 -7.12
C ALA A 71 6.89 -11.20 -6.85
N GLU A 72 7.74 -10.16 -6.78
CA GLU A 72 9.18 -10.29 -6.56
C GLU A 72 9.54 -10.49 -5.08
N ALA A 73 8.95 -9.69 -4.19
CA ALA A 73 9.40 -9.58 -2.80
C ALA A 73 8.41 -10.11 -1.76
N ASN A 74 7.16 -10.41 -2.11
CA ASN A 74 6.10 -10.73 -1.14
C ASN A 74 5.93 -9.67 -0.02
N CYS A 75 6.03 -8.39 -0.39
CA CYS A 75 6.08 -7.26 0.53
C CYS A 75 4.73 -6.77 1.08
N LEU A 76 3.59 -7.22 0.54
CA LEU A 76 2.25 -6.74 0.88
C LEU A 76 1.51 -7.68 1.84
N THR A 77 0.83 -7.10 2.83
CA THR A 77 -0.04 -7.82 3.77
C THR A 77 -1.51 -7.70 3.41
N GLU A 78 -1.98 -6.47 3.16
CA GLU A 78 -3.36 -6.16 2.78
C GLU A 78 -3.36 -5.25 1.54
N VAL A 79 -4.33 -5.44 0.65
CA VAL A 79 -4.48 -4.69 -0.61
C VAL A 79 -5.81 -3.94 -0.55
N LEU A 80 -5.76 -2.62 -0.73
CA LEU A 80 -6.88 -1.69 -0.53
C LEU A 80 -7.29 -1.01 -1.86
N TYR A 81 -7.08 -1.66 -3.00
CA TYR A 81 -7.23 -1.04 -4.33
C TYR A 81 -8.62 -0.48 -4.59
N GLU A 82 -9.68 -1.16 -4.14
CA GLU A 82 -11.06 -0.70 -4.35
C GLU A 82 -11.34 0.61 -3.63
N ASP A 83 -11.04 0.68 -2.32
CA ASP A 83 -11.18 1.90 -1.53
C ASP A 83 -10.26 3.02 -2.03
N ALA A 84 -9.04 2.67 -2.45
CA ALA A 84 -8.10 3.62 -3.02
C ALA A 84 -8.65 4.23 -4.32
N ARG A 85 -9.21 3.43 -5.22
CA ARG A 85 -9.83 3.88 -6.47
C ARG A 85 -11.03 4.78 -6.21
N LYS A 86 -11.86 4.42 -5.23
CA LYS A 86 -12.98 5.27 -4.80
C LYS A 86 -12.46 6.63 -4.32
N ARG A 87 -11.45 6.63 -3.46
CA ARG A 87 -10.85 7.86 -2.94
C ARG A 87 -10.21 8.72 -4.04
N ALA A 88 -9.53 8.11 -5.00
CA ALA A 88 -8.94 8.82 -6.13
C ALA A 88 -10.01 9.54 -6.96
N LYS A 89 -11.12 8.85 -7.27
CA LYS A 89 -12.26 9.43 -7.99
C LYS A 89 -12.92 10.58 -7.22
N GLU A 90 -13.07 10.44 -5.91
CA GLU A 90 -13.59 11.51 -5.05
C GLU A 90 -12.72 12.77 -5.11
N LEU A 91 -11.40 12.60 -5.01
CA LEU A 91 -10.45 13.71 -5.07
C LEU A 91 -10.46 14.39 -6.45
N ASP A 92 -10.50 13.61 -7.52
CA ASP A 92 -10.59 14.12 -8.89
C ASP A 92 -11.89 14.91 -9.12
N ALA A 93 -13.04 14.41 -8.64
CA ALA A 93 -14.34 15.06 -8.78
C ALA A 93 -14.43 16.36 -7.94
N GLU A 94 -13.91 16.32 -6.72
CA GLU A 94 -13.81 17.50 -5.84
C GLU A 94 -12.93 18.58 -6.47
N PHE A 95 -11.76 18.22 -6.98
CA PHE A 95 -10.85 19.16 -7.63
C PHE A 95 -11.44 19.73 -8.92
N ALA A 96 -12.09 18.91 -9.75
CA ALA A 96 -12.75 19.38 -10.96
C ALA A 96 -13.81 20.47 -10.68
N THR A 97 -14.52 20.34 -9.55
CA THR A 97 -15.58 21.27 -9.16
C THR A 97 -15.05 22.51 -8.43
N THR A 98 -14.12 22.32 -7.49
CA THR A 98 -13.66 23.38 -6.57
C THR A 98 -12.39 24.09 -7.03
N LYS A 99 -11.65 23.49 -7.96
CA LYS A 99 -10.29 23.88 -8.38
C LYS A 99 -9.32 24.06 -7.20
N THR A 100 -9.61 23.39 -6.08
CA THR A 100 -8.86 23.50 -4.83
C THR A 100 -8.37 22.12 -4.41
N LEU A 101 -7.08 22.02 -4.13
CA LEU A 101 -6.51 20.78 -3.60
C LEU A 101 -6.94 20.58 -2.13
N ARG A 102 -7.30 19.35 -1.78
CA ARG A 102 -7.66 18.95 -0.40
C ARG A 102 -6.54 19.24 0.61
N GLY A 103 -5.28 19.14 0.19
CA GLY A 103 -4.12 19.30 1.07
C GLY A 103 -2.79 18.99 0.38
N PRO A 104 -1.68 18.98 1.14
CA PRO A 104 -0.32 18.86 0.59
C PRO A 104 -0.02 17.49 -0.04
N PHE A 105 -0.85 16.48 0.20
CA PHE A 105 -0.70 15.13 -0.37
C PHE A 105 -1.86 14.76 -1.30
N HIS A 106 -2.60 15.76 -1.81
CA HIS A 106 -3.74 15.52 -2.69
C HIS A 106 -3.38 14.59 -3.86
N GLY A 107 -4.03 13.43 -3.89
CA GLY A 107 -3.90 12.45 -4.97
C GLY A 107 -2.63 11.58 -4.90
N VAL A 108 -1.78 11.76 -3.88
CA VAL A 108 -0.53 11.00 -3.74
C VAL A 108 -0.82 9.62 -3.14
N PRO A 109 -0.41 8.50 -3.80
CA PRO A 109 -0.55 7.16 -3.24
C PRO A 109 0.46 6.89 -2.11
N PHE A 110 0.00 6.27 -1.03
CA PHE A 110 0.82 5.88 0.12
C PHE A 110 0.63 4.40 0.46
N SER A 111 1.75 3.72 0.67
CA SER A 111 1.76 2.45 1.40
C SER A 111 1.87 2.72 2.91
N VAL A 112 1.30 1.83 3.72
CA VAL A 112 1.31 1.96 5.17
C VAL A 112 1.80 0.66 5.81
N LYS A 113 2.72 0.74 6.78
CA LYS A 113 3.21 -0.43 7.51
C LYS A 113 2.07 -1.17 8.21
N ASP A 114 2.16 -2.50 8.29
CA ASP A 114 1.08 -3.33 8.85
C ASP A 114 0.71 -3.00 10.30
N ASN A 115 1.60 -2.34 11.06
CA ASN A 115 1.38 -1.96 12.45
C ASN A 115 0.40 -0.79 12.64
N TYR A 116 0.06 -0.04 11.59
CA TYR A 116 -0.96 1.00 11.66
C TYR A 116 -2.35 0.41 11.40
N GLN A 117 -3.32 0.84 12.20
CA GLN A 117 -4.73 0.47 12.00
C GLN A 117 -5.31 1.25 10.81
N ILE A 118 -6.03 0.52 9.96
CA ILE A 118 -6.88 1.08 8.91
C ILE A 118 -8.26 0.48 9.12
N GLU A 119 -9.29 1.30 9.09
CA GLU A 119 -10.68 0.86 9.23
C GLU A 119 -11.02 -0.20 8.15
N GLY A 120 -11.61 -1.32 8.58
CA GLY A 120 -12.01 -2.42 7.68
C GLY A 120 -10.90 -3.41 7.31
N TYR A 121 -9.62 -3.10 7.57
CA TYR A 121 -8.49 -3.96 7.21
C TYR A 121 -7.77 -4.55 8.43
N ASN A 122 -7.08 -5.68 8.24
CA ASN A 122 -6.35 -6.32 9.34
C ASN A 122 -5.07 -5.56 9.68
N THR A 123 -4.70 -5.58 10.96
CA THR A 123 -3.41 -5.10 11.47
C THR A 123 -2.83 -6.21 12.33
N THR A 124 -1.88 -6.95 11.77
CA THR A 124 -1.37 -8.18 12.38
C THR A 124 -0.01 -7.99 13.02
N THR A 125 0.79 -7.04 12.52
CA THR A 125 2.20 -6.84 12.93
C THR A 125 3.00 -8.15 12.88
N GLY A 126 2.69 -9.00 11.89
CA GLY A 126 3.26 -10.32 11.70
C GLY A 126 2.75 -11.42 12.63
N LEU A 127 1.76 -11.14 13.48
CA LEU A 127 1.16 -12.11 14.40
C LEU A 127 -0.13 -12.69 13.83
N THR A 128 -0.09 -13.99 13.50
CA THR A 128 -1.29 -14.73 13.06
C THR A 128 -2.45 -14.66 14.05
N ALA A 129 -2.18 -14.48 15.35
CA ALA A 129 -3.18 -14.33 16.40
C ALA A 129 -4.10 -13.12 16.17
N TRP A 130 -3.59 -12.05 15.56
CA TRP A 130 -4.31 -10.80 15.30
C TRP A 130 -4.99 -10.75 13.93
N ALA A 131 -4.81 -11.79 13.12
CA ALA A 131 -5.54 -11.94 11.86
C ALA A 131 -7.05 -12.17 12.10
N ASN A 132 -7.86 -11.78 11.11
CA ASN A 132 -9.33 -11.83 11.15
C ASN A 132 -9.95 -10.92 12.23
N ASN A 133 -9.26 -9.82 12.53
CA ASN A 133 -9.72 -8.79 13.44
C ASN A 133 -9.50 -7.42 12.79
N PRO A 134 -10.36 -7.02 11.84
CA PRO A 134 -10.21 -5.76 11.13
C PRO A 134 -10.31 -4.57 12.08
N GLY A 135 -9.55 -3.51 11.78
CA GLY A 135 -9.57 -2.27 12.53
C GLY A 135 -10.94 -1.61 12.49
N LYS A 136 -11.37 -1.04 13.62
CA LYS A 136 -12.64 -0.29 13.73
C LYS A 136 -12.51 1.19 13.38
N LYS A 137 -11.28 1.69 13.29
CA LYS A 137 -10.96 3.09 12.98
C LYS A 137 -9.53 3.18 12.45
N ASP A 138 -9.28 4.22 11.68
CA ASP A 138 -7.93 4.58 11.27
C ASP A 138 -7.07 5.00 12.47
N ALA A 139 -5.78 4.66 12.41
CA ALA A 139 -4.77 5.25 13.29
C ALA A 139 -4.69 6.77 13.03
N CYS A 140 -4.28 7.54 14.05
CA CYS A 140 -4.19 9.00 13.95
C CYS A 140 -3.40 9.47 12.71
N LEU A 141 -2.24 8.84 12.45
CA LEU A 141 -1.42 9.12 11.27
C LEU A 141 -2.18 8.86 9.96
N VAL A 142 -2.87 7.73 9.84
CA VAL A 142 -3.64 7.36 8.64
C VAL A 142 -4.76 8.37 8.41
N ALA A 143 -5.48 8.75 9.46
CA ALA A 143 -6.54 9.75 9.39
C ALA A 143 -6.00 11.11 8.94
N GLN A 144 -4.85 11.55 9.48
CA GLN A 144 -4.19 12.80 9.07
C GLN A 144 -3.74 12.76 7.60
N LEU A 145 -3.17 11.64 7.13
CA LEU A 145 -2.78 11.48 5.73
C LEU A 145 -3.99 11.57 4.80
N ARG A 146 -5.09 10.86 5.11
CA ARG A 146 -6.34 10.94 4.33
C ARG A 146 -6.92 12.36 4.30
N ALA A 147 -6.89 13.06 5.44
CA ALA A 147 -7.33 14.45 5.55
C ALA A 147 -6.46 15.40 4.71
N ALA A 148 -5.15 15.14 4.63
CA ALA A 148 -4.21 15.86 3.76
C ALA A 148 -4.35 15.51 2.26
N GLY A 149 -5.29 14.63 1.90
CA GLY A 149 -5.58 14.25 0.51
C GLY A 149 -4.82 13.01 0.00
N ALA A 150 -4.08 12.31 0.86
CA ALA A 150 -3.37 11.09 0.49
C ALA A 150 -4.32 9.92 0.19
N ILE A 151 -3.86 9.00 -0.65
CA ILE A 151 -4.58 7.79 -1.04
C ILE A 151 -3.84 6.58 -0.48
N ILE A 152 -4.38 5.94 0.56
CA ILE A 152 -3.82 4.71 1.11
C ILE A 152 -4.31 3.52 0.29
N PHE A 153 -3.39 2.74 -0.29
CA PHE A 153 -3.76 1.70 -1.27
C PHE A 153 -3.24 0.29 -0.94
N VAL A 154 -2.22 0.16 -0.09
CA VAL A 154 -1.68 -1.13 0.36
C VAL A 154 -1.15 -1.04 1.78
N LYS A 155 -1.10 -2.19 2.46
CA LYS A 155 -0.29 -2.38 3.67
C LYS A 155 0.93 -3.24 3.39
N THR A 156 2.06 -2.87 3.98
CA THR A 156 3.35 -3.56 3.80
C THR A 156 3.73 -4.38 5.02
N ASN A 157 4.43 -5.48 4.76
CA ASN A 157 4.92 -6.37 5.79
C ASN A 157 5.94 -5.67 6.69
N VAL A 158 5.97 -6.09 7.95
CA VAL A 158 6.81 -5.53 9.00
C VAL A 158 7.51 -6.67 9.74
N PRO A 159 8.61 -6.40 10.48
CA PRO A 159 9.20 -7.41 11.33
C PRO A 159 8.17 -7.85 12.35
N GLN A 160 8.19 -9.12 12.73
CA GLN A 160 7.30 -9.59 13.78
C GLN A 160 7.52 -8.70 15.02
N THR A 161 6.42 -8.14 15.53
CA THR A 161 6.43 -7.16 16.65
C THR A 161 7.31 -5.93 16.45
N MET A 162 7.71 -5.58 15.22
CA MET A 162 8.62 -4.46 14.90
C MET A 162 10.00 -4.56 15.57
N PHE A 163 10.42 -5.76 15.99
CA PHE A 163 11.60 -5.92 16.85
C PHE A 163 12.92 -6.08 16.08
N ALA A 164 12.86 -6.56 14.84
CA ALA A 164 14.05 -6.80 14.01
C ALA A 164 14.17 -5.74 12.90
N PHE A 165 15.37 -5.59 12.34
CA PHE A 165 15.61 -4.78 11.14
C PHE A 165 15.16 -5.49 9.86
N GLU A 166 15.06 -6.82 9.93
CA GLU A 166 14.65 -7.71 8.84
C GLU A 166 13.22 -8.20 9.11
N CYS A 167 12.38 -8.26 8.08
CA CYS A 167 11.01 -8.77 8.19
C CYS A 167 10.93 -10.22 7.74
N SER A 168 11.38 -11.16 8.56
CA SER A 168 11.21 -12.60 8.32
C SER A 168 9.92 -13.14 8.97
N VAL A 169 8.77 -12.86 8.38
CA VAL A 169 7.46 -13.25 8.97
C VAL A 169 6.88 -14.46 8.25
N LYS A 170 6.71 -15.58 8.97
CA LYS A 170 6.08 -16.81 8.44
C LYS A 170 4.71 -16.58 7.79
N MET A 171 3.97 -15.58 8.26
CA MET A 171 2.67 -15.22 7.71
C MET A 171 2.76 -14.69 6.27
N TYR A 172 3.78 -13.91 5.93
CA TYR A 172 3.84 -13.19 4.66
C TYR A 172 5.08 -13.48 3.82
N SER A 173 6.32 -13.36 4.35
CA SER A 173 7.64 -13.81 3.81
C SER A 173 8.81 -13.02 4.48
N ILE A 174 10.05 -13.16 3.96
CA ILE A 174 11.23 -12.34 4.31
C ILE A 174 11.28 -11.08 3.43
N VAL A 175 11.29 -9.88 4.01
CA VAL A 175 11.55 -8.58 3.33
C VAL A 175 12.31 -7.63 4.24
N VAL A 176 13.01 -6.62 3.72
CA VAL A 176 13.60 -5.54 4.54
C VAL A 176 12.59 -4.39 4.57
N ALA A 177 12.14 -3.92 5.74
CA ALA A 177 11.09 -2.88 5.82
C ALA A 177 11.65 -1.48 5.98
N ASP A 178 11.88 -0.80 4.86
CA ASP A 178 12.04 0.65 4.89
C ASP A 178 10.71 1.38 5.18
N LEU A 179 10.83 2.50 5.87
CA LEU A 179 9.74 3.33 6.36
C LEU A 179 9.06 4.07 5.19
N LEU A 180 7.73 4.05 5.14
CA LEU A 180 6.90 4.90 4.27
C LEU A 180 7.35 4.89 2.80
N VAL A 181 7.36 3.71 2.19
CA VAL A 181 7.73 3.58 0.78
C VAL A 181 6.53 4.01 -0.06
N ILE A 182 6.53 5.28 -0.52
CA ILE A 182 6.15 5.56 -1.92
C ILE A 182 6.88 4.48 -2.69
N ILE A 183 6.20 3.62 -3.48
CA ILE A 183 6.88 2.58 -4.25
C ILE A 183 7.80 3.30 -5.25
N SER A 184 8.99 3.62 -4.77
CA SER A 184 9.94 4.55 -5.35
C SER A 184 11.23 3.78 -5.37
N ARG A 185 11.69 3.56 -6.60
CA ARG A 185 13.03 3.27 -7.10
C ARG A 185 13.92 2.21 -6.41
N ASP A 186 13.96 2.12 -5.10
CA ASP A 186 14.99 1.39 -4.36
C ASP A 186 14.52 0.00 -3.86
N ALA A 187 13.21 -0.27 -3.85
CA ALA A 187 12.64 -1.54 -3.41
C ALA A 187 12.92 -2.73 -4.37
N MET A 188 13.45 -2.48 -5.57
CA MET A 188 13.80 -3.50 -6.58
C MET A 188 15.31 -3.64 -6.80
N SER A 189 16.15 -3.10 -5.91
CA SER A 189 17.58 -3.46 -5.91
C SER A 189 17.71 -4.94 -5.48
N PRO A 190 18.59 -5.74 -6.12
CA PRO A 190 18.70 -7.15 -5.79
C PRO A 190 19.08 -7.29 -4.32
N VAL A 191 18.17 -7.85 -3.53
CA VAL A 191 18.47 -8.34 -2.18
C VAL A 191 19.57 -9.37 -2.33
N HIS A 192 20.80 -8.97 -2.00
CA HIS A 192 21.90 -9.91 -1.91
C HIS A 192 21.53 -10.99 -0.89
N PRO A 193 21.71 -12.28 -1.21
CA PRO A 193 21.50 -13.34 -0.23
C PRO A 193 22.48 -13.10 0.92
N VAL A 194 21.94 -12.78 2.09
CA VAL A 194 22.71 -12.78 3.34
C VAL A 194 22.93 -14.25 3.69
N VAL A 195 24.17 -14.70 3.50
CA VAL A 195 24.71 -15.96 4.05
C VAL A 195 25.21 -15.69 5.45
#